data_AF-A0A1G5PXR7-F1
#
_entry.id   AF-A0A1G5PXR7-F1
#
_cell.length_a   1.000
_cell.length_b   1.000
_cell.length_c   1.000
_cell.angle_alpha   90.00
_cell.angle_beta   90.00
_cell.angle_gamma   90.00
#
_symmetry.space_group_name_H-M   'P 1'
#
loop_
_entity.id
_entity.type
_entity.pdbx_description
1 polymer ?
#
loop_
_entity_poly.entity_id
_entity_poly.type
_entity_poly.pdbx_seq_one_letter_code
_entity_poly.pdbx_strand_id
1 'polypeptide(L)'
;MPAPHLSPPRSQGPVPSELWERMGAEFGLPDLERVRHRLAKLHEDPEPVMQQLVRVFSADGTYCPGFQFREDLSLHPVVLCLFARAMELRIPHNYFSAWMVTGCPGLRDTRPVDLLDRLAPAVLVSALERSFGQGERDGRTAG
;
A
#
# COMPACT_ATOMS: atom_id res chain seq x y z
N MET A 1 11.02 13.57 -20.57
CA MET A 1 11.60 12.24 -20.28
C MET A 1 10.51 11.38 -19.66
N PRO A 2 10.23 10.17 -20.16
CA PRO A 2 9.29 9.27 -19.50
C PRO A 2 9.90 8.80 -18.18
N ALA A 3 9.10 8.78 -17.11
CA ALA A 3 9.54 8.26 -15.81
C ALA A 3 9.94 6.78 -15.95
N PRO A 4 10.97 6.31 -15.22
CA PRO A 4 11.33 4.90 -15.23
C PRO A 4 10.13 4.05 -14.80
N HIS A 5 9.86 3.00 -15.59
CA HIS A 5 8.83 2.01 -15.33
C HIS A 5 9.28 1.14 -14.15
N LEU A 6 8.92 1.56 -12.93
CA LEU A 6 9.08 0.70 -11.77
C LEU A 6 8.09 -0.45 -11.92
N SER A 7 8.63 -1.66 -12.10
CA SER A 7 7.84 -2.88 -11.96
C SER A 7 7.40 -3.02 -10.51
N PRO A 8 6.21 -3.58 -10.22
CA PRO A 8 5.80 -3.81 -8.84
C PRO A 8 6.86 -4.70 -8.17
N PRO A 9 7.18 -4.47 -6.89
CA PRO A 9 8.18 -5.28 -6.22
C PRO A 9 7.72 -6.73 -6.23
N ARG A 10 8.44 -7.56 -6.98
CA ARG A 10 8.43 -9.00 -6.75
C ARG A 10 8.95 -9.20 -5.33
N SER A 11 8.46 -10.22 -4.62
CA SER A 11 8.77 -10.52 -3.21
C SER A 11 10.25 -10.82 -2.90
N GLN A 12 11.20 -10.44 -3.77
CA GLN A 12 12.58 -10.91 -3.81
C GLN A 12 13.64 -9.80 -3.65
N GLY A 13 13.29 -8.60 -3.14
CA GLY A 13 14.30 -7.57 -2.87
C GLY A 13 13.78 -6.36 -2.10
N PRO A 14 14.67 -5.54 -1.50
CA PRO A 14 14.29 -4.34 -0.79
C PRO A 14 13.58 -3.36 -1.72
N VAL A 15 12.53 -2.70 -1.23
CA VAL A 15 11.85 -1.65 -1.98
C VAL A 15 12.82 -0.45 -2.14
N PRO A 16 13.01 0.10 -3.35
CA PRO A 16 13.92 1.22 -3.57
C PRO A 16 13.54 2.45 -2.75
N SER A 17 14.55 3.15 -2.19
CA SER A 17 14.36 4.35 -1.36
C SER A 17 13.65 5.48 -2.10
N GLU A 18 13.93 5.62 -3.41
CA GLU A 18 13.36 6.67 -4.26
C GLU A 18 11.82 6.53 -4.38
N LEU A 19 11.30 5.31 -4.18
CA LEU A 19 9.85 5.09 -4.17
C LEU A 19 9.20 5.78 -2.97
N TRP A 20 9.84 5.75 -1.80
CA TRP A 20 9.34 6.38 -0.58
C TRP A 20 9.38 7.88 -0.66
N GLU A 21 10.44 8.46 -1.22
CA GLU A 21 10.54 9.90 -1.47
C GLU A 21 9.42 10.37 -2.40
N ARG A 22 9.20 9.67 -3.51
CA ARG A 22 8.11 10.00 -4.45
C ARG A 22 6.73 9.87 -3.81
N MET A 23 6.49 8.80 -3.06
CA MET A 23 5.23 8.59 -2.34
C MET A 23 5.00 9.70 -1.30
N GLY A 24 6.04 10.12 -0.58
CA GLY A 24 5.98 11.23 0.36
C GLY A 24 5.70 12.56 -0.31
N ALA A 25 6.29 12.83 -1.48
CA ALA A 25 6.02 14.04 -2.24
C ALA A 25 4.59 14.09 -2.82
N GLU A 26 4.04 12.95 -3.24
CA GLU A 26 2.74 12.89 -3.90
C GLU A 26 1.56 12.77 -2.92
N PHE A 27 1.67 11.89 -1.93
CA PHE A 27 0.57 11.57 -1.02
C PHE A 27 0.79 12.08 0.40
N GLY A 28 2.01 12.52 0.72
CA GLY A 28 2.45 12.71 2.10
C GLY A 28 2.85 11.39 2.77
N LEU A 29 3.81 11.50 3.69
CA LEU A 29 4.29 10.37 4.49
C LEU A 29 4.53 10.81 5.95
N PRO A 30 3.48 11.23 6.68
CA PRO A 30 3.61 11.66 8.08
C PRO A 30 4.12 10.52 8.97
N ASP A 31 4.89 10.88 9.99
CA ASP A 31 5.30 9.97 11.05
C ASP A 31 4.09 9.50 11.88
N LEU A 32 4.23 8.33 12.51
CA LEU A 32 3.16 7.68 13.27
C LEU A 32 2.66 8.53 14.46
N GLU A 33 3.55 9.27 15.13
CA GLU A 33 3.17 10.11 16.28
C GLU A 33 2.32 11.30 15.86
N ARG A 34 2.66 11.94 14.75
CA ARG A 34 1.88 13.02 14.15
C ARG A 34 0.48 12.53 13.75
N VAL A 35 0.37 11.33 13.18
CA VAL A 35 -0.93 10.74 12.86
C VAL A 35 -1.73 10.46 14.13
N ARG A 36 -1.12 9.84 15.15
CA ARG A 36 -1.76 9.60 16.45
C ARG A 36 -2.30 10.89 17.05
N HIS A 37 -1.49 11.95 17.08
CA HIS A 37 -1.89 13.24 17.64
C HIS A 37 -3.04 13.89 16.87
N ARG A 38 -3.11 13.70 15.54
CA ARG A 38 -4.24 14.18 14.73
C ARG A 38 -5.51 13.39 15.01
N LEU A 39 -5.44 12.06 15.05
CA LEU A 39 -6.59 11.20 15.33
C LEU A 39 -7.13 11.41 16.75
N ALA A 40 -6.27 11.66 17.73
CA ALA A 40 -6.68 11.98 19.10
C ALA A 40 -7.51 13.28 19.23
N LYS A 41 -7.51 14.15 18.21
CA LYS A 41 -8.38 15.33 18.17
C LYS A 41 -9.77 15.04 17.61
N LEU A 42 -9.93 13.91 16.93
CA LEU A 42 -11.16 13.50 16.24
C LEU A 42 -11.89 12.37 16.97
N HIS A 43 -11.14 11.57 17.73
CA HIS A 43 -11.63 10.40 18.43
C HIS A 43 -11.25 10.48 19.90
N GLU A 44 -12.18 10.10 20.78
CA GLU A 44 -11.92 9.95 22.23
C GLU A 44 -10.84 8.90 22.49
N ASP A 45 -10.88 7.79 21.73
CA ASP A 45 -9.81 6.79 21.69
C ASP A 45 -9.35 6.57 20.22
N PRO A 46 -8.13 6.99 19.85
CA PRO A 46 -7.60 6.78 18.50
C PRO A 46 -7.06 5.36 18.27
N GLU A 47 -6.86 4.54 19.32
CA GLU A 47 -6.15 3.27 19.22
C GLU A 47 -6.80 2.25 18.25
N PRO A 48 -8.14 2.10 18.21
CA PRO A 48 -8.78 1.22 17.23
C PRO A 48 -8.50 1.59 15.78
N VAL A 49 -8.36 2.89 15.49
CA VAL A 49 -8.01 3.38 14.14
C VAL A 49 -6.52 3.19 13.88
N MET A 50 -5.67 3.47 14.88
CA MET A 50 -4.22 3.30 14.80
C MET A 50 -3.81 1.85 14.45
N GLN A 51 -4.57 0.86 14.91
CA GLN A 51 -4.34 -0.56 14.64
C GLN A 51 -4.64 -0.96 13.19
N GLN A 52 -5.44 -0.17 12.47
CA GLN A 52 -5.83 -0.45 11.09
C GLN A 52 -4.91 0.22 10.06
N LEU A 53 -3.95 1.03 10.51
CA LEU A 53 -3.10 1.82 9.61
C LEU A 53 -2.09 0.99 8.85
N VAL A 54 -1.94 1.33 7.57
CA VAL A 54 -0.78 0.95 6.77
C VAL A 54 0.43 1.73 7.29
N ARG A 55 1.56 1.04 7.45
CA ARG A 55 2.77 1.60 8.04
C ARG A 55 3.98 1.28 7.17
N VAL A 56 4.82 2.26 6.89
CA VAL A 56 6.10 2.05 6.24
C VAL A 56 7.18 2.12 7.31
N PHE A 57 7.95 1.05 7.42
CA PHE A 57 9.05 0.93 8.36
C PHE A 57 10.37 1.25 7.64
N SER A 58 11.13 2.21 8.16
CA SER A 58 12.50 2.49 7.72
C SER A 58 13.44 2.54 8.93
N ALA A 59 14.74 2.75 8.70
CA ALA A 59 15.70 2.95 9.77
C ALA A 59 15.42 4.24 10.58
N ASP A 60 14.81 5.24 9.95
CA ASP A 60 14.58 6.56 10.53
C ASP A 60 13.24 6.66 11.29
N GLY A 61 12.35 5.68 11.13
CA GLY A 61 11.09 5.64 11.86
C GLY A 61 9.97 4.82 11.22
N THR A 62 8.76 5.02 11.76
CA THR A 62 7.52 4.45 11.23
C THR A 62 6.64 5.56 10.69
N TYR A 63 6.22 5.41 9.44
CA TYR A 63 5.45 6.43 8.72
C TYR A 63 4.13 5.86 8.22
N CYS A 64 3.14 6.71 8.01
CA CYS A 64 1.83 6.34 7.51
C CYS A 64 1.66 6.90 6.10
N PRO A 65 1.55 6.08 5.05
CA PRO A 65 1.31 6.57 3.69
C PRO A 65 0.02 7.39 3.63
N GLY A 66 0.07 8.59 3.07
CA GLY A 66 -1.05 9.52 3.09
C GLY A 66 -2.26 9.09 2.25
N PHE A 67 -2.06 8.22 1.25
CA PHE A 67 -3.14 7.70 0.41
C PHE A 67 -4.21 6.91 1.18
N GLN A 68 -3.91 6.48 2.42
CA GLN A 68 -4.88 5.76 3.24
C GLN A 68 -5.92 6.67 3.89
N PHE A 69 -5.69 7.99 3.90
CA PHE A 69 -6.59 8.97 4.49
C PHE A 69 -7.39 9.70 3.42
N ARG A 70 -8.65 10.03 3.73
CA ARG A 70 -9.44 11.01 3.00
C ARG A 70 -9.14 12.41 3.55
N GLU A 71 -9.69 13.44 2.90
CA GLU A 71 -9.51 14.83 3.32
C GLU A 71 -10.00 15.12 4.75
N ASP A 72 -11.01 14.39 5.22
CA ASP A 72 -11.55 14.46 6.58
C ASP A 72 -10.77 13.61 7.61
N LEU A 73 -9.62 13.07 7.21
CA LEU A 73 -8.77 12.17 7.99
C LEU A 73 -9.40 10.81 8.32
N SER A 74 -10.58 10.49 7.79
CA SER A 74 -11.11 9.13 7.83
C SER A 74 -10.29 8.19 6.94
N LEU A 75 -10.28 6.90 7.27
CA LEU A 75 -9.58 5.90 6.47
C LEU A 75 -10.35 5.56 5.20
N HIS A 76 -9.63 5.44 4.09
CA HIS A 76 -10.20 5.08 2.81
C HIS A 76 -10.69 3.62 2.85
N PRO A 77 -11.99 3.35 2.67
CA PRO A 77 -12.56 2.01 2.89
C PRO A 77 -11.99 0.96 1.94
N VAL A 78 -11.72 1.33 0.69
CA VAL A 78 -11.07 0.43 -0.28
C VAL A 78 -9.62 0.11 0.12
N VAL A 79 -8.86 1.07 0.65
CA VAL A 79 -7.50 0.83 1.14
C VAL A 79 -7.55 -0.10 2.35
N LEU A 80 -8.49 0.09 3.28
CA LEU A 80 -8.71 -0.82 4.41
C LEU A 80 -9.02 -2.24 3.95
N CYS A 81 -9.93 -2.41 2.99
CA CYS A 81 -10.29 -3.71 2.44
C CYS A 81 -9.08 -4.40 1.79
N LEU A 82 -8.32 -3.67 0.97
CA LEU A 82 -7.10 -4.19 0.35
C LEU A 82 -6.04 -4.55 1.38
N PHE A 83 -5.87 -3.72 2.40
CA PHE A 83 -4.87 -3.92 3.43
C PHE A 83 -5.22 -5.11 4.34
N ALA A 84 -6.50 -5.27 4.71
CA ALA A 84 -6.97 -6.46 5.44
C ALA A 84 -6.65 -7.74 4.65
N ARG A 85 -6.93 -7.76 3.33
CA ARG A 85 -6.57 -8.88 2.48
C ARG A 85 -5.05 -9.07 2.37
N ALA A 86 -4.29 -7.99 2.34
CA ALA A 86 -2.83 -8.06 2.34
C ALA A 86 -2.28 -8.73 3.62
N MET A 87 -2.89 -8.44 4.78
CA MET A 87 -2.52 -9.08 6.05
C MET A 87 -2.86 -10.57 6.06
N GLU A 88 -4.00 -10.98 5.51
CA GLU A 88 -4.35 -12.41 5.34
C GLU A 88 -3.33 -13.14 4.46
N LEU A 89 -2.86 -12.49 3.39
CA LEU A 89 -1.82 -12.99 2.49
C LEU A 89 -0.39 -12.84 3.06
N ARG A 90 -0.26 -12.30 4.28
CA ARG A 90 1.02 -12.04 4.96
C ARG A 90 1.97 -11.14 4.15
N ILE A 91 1.41 -10.23 3.36
CA ILE A 91 2.18 -9.23 2.61
C ILE A 91 2.66 -8.15 3.59
N PRO A 92 3.98 -7.88 3.71
CA PRO A 92 4.45 -6.86 4.64
C PRO A 92 3.97 -5.46 4.21
N HIS A 93 3.75 -4.59 5.19
CA HIS A 93 3.16 -3.26 4.95
C HIS A 93 3.95 -2.43 3.93
N ASN A 94 5.29 -2.52 3.93
CA ASN A 94 6.14 -1.84 2.95
C ASN A 94 5.82 -2.34 1.53
N TYR A 95 5.75 -3.65 1.30
CA TYR A 95 5.43 -4.19 -0.03
C TYR A 95 4.02 -3.83 -0.48
N PHE A 96 3.05 -3.83 0.44
CA PHE A 96 1.70 -3.33 0.14
C PHE A 96 1.73 -1.85 -0.28
N SER A 97 2.43 -1.00 0.47
CA SER A 97 2.54 0.43 0.18
C SER A 97 3.22 0.67 -1.17
N ALA A 98 4.26 -0.09 -1.49
CA ALA A 98 4.93 -0.04 -2.78
C ALA A 98 4.01 -0.46 -3.92
N TRP A 99 3.25 -1.55 -3.75
CA TRP A 99 2.27 -2.01 -4.74
C TRP A 99 1.20 -0.96 -5.01
N MET A 100 0.70 -0.28 -3.97
CA MET A 100 -0.31 0.78 -4.10
C MET A 100 0.11 1.93 -5.02
N VAL A 101 1.40 2.28 -5.03
CA VAL A 101 1.95 3.43 -5.77
C VAL A 101 2.77 3.04 -6.99
N THR A 102 2.82 1.76 -7.34
CA THR A 102 3.54 1.26 -8.51
C THR A 102 2.57 0.72 -9.55
N GLY A 103 2.88 0.93 -10.83
CA GLY A 103 2.07 0.39 -11.92
C GLY A 103 1.97 -1.12 -11.81
N CYS A 104 0.76 -1.67 -11.92
CA CYS A 104 0.52 -3.10 -11.83
C CYS A 104 0.09 -3.67 -13.19
N PRO A 105 0.76 -4.71 -13.73
CA PRO A 105 0.37 -5.32 -15.01
C PRO A 105 -1.08 -5.79 -15.04
N GLY A 106 -1.56 -6.34 -13.90
CA GLY A 106 -2.96 -6.75 -13.72
C GLY A 106 -3.99 -5.60 -13.73
N LEU A 107 -3.52 -4.35 -13.80
CA LEU A 107 -4.28 -3.10 -13.88
C LEU A 107 -3.81 -2.24 -15.07
N ARG A 108 -3.32 -2.86 -16.14
CA ARG A 108 -2.82 -2.17 -17.35
C ARG A 108 -1.75 -1.12 -17.02
N ASP A 109 -0.82 -1.51 -16.16
CA ASP A 109 0.28 -0.68 -15.65
C ASP A 109 -0.14 0.61 -14.91
N THR A 110 -1.42 0.70 -14.53
CA THR A 110 -1.93 1.78 -13.67
C THR A 110 -1.68 1.44 -12.20
N ARG A 111 -1.46 2.48 -11.37
CA ARG A 111 -1.26 2.30 -9.93
C ARG A 111 -2.61 2.04 -9.24
N PRO A 112 -2.70 1.10 -8.29
CA PRO A 112 -3.93 0.86 -7.53
C PRO A 112 -4.50 2.12 -6.87
N VAL A 113 -3.65 3.02 -6.37
CA VAL A 113 -4.07 4.28 -5.73
C VAL A 113 -4.89 5.18 -6.65
N ASP A 114 -4.62 5.18 -7.97
CA ASP A 114 -5.34 6.00 -8.95
C ASP A 114 -6.73 5.44 -9.31
N LEU A 115 -7.05 4.25 -8.80
CA LEU A 115 -8.23 3.48 -9.17
C LEU A 115 -9.19 3.25 -7.98
N LEU A 116 -8.85 3.77 -6.79
CA LEU A 116 -9.59 3.54 -5.55
C LEU A 116 -11.07 3.90 -5.62
N ASP A 117 -11.40 5.01 -6.29
CA ASP A 117 -12.78 5.48 -6.47
C ASP A 117 -13.40 5.06 -7.82
N ARG A 118 -12.64 4.36 -8.67
CA ARG A 118 -13.04 4.07 -10.06
C ARG A 118 -13.40 2.61 -10.28
N LEU A 119 -12.79 1.70 -9.52
CA LEU A 119 -13.00 0.27 -9.66
C LEU A 119 -13.69 -0.31 -8.44
N ALA A 120 -14.44 -1.39 -8.66
CA ALA A 120 -14.99 -2.17 -7.57
C ALA A 120 -13.84 -2.78 -6.73
N PRO A 121 -13.95 -2.82 -5.38
CA PRO A 121 -12.90 -3.35 -4.51
C PRO A 121 -12.44 -4.76 -4.88
N ALA A 122 -13.36 -5.63 -5.32
CA ALA A 122 -13.06 -6.99 -5.76
C ALA A 122 -12.05 -7.07 -6.91
N VAL A 123 -12.05 -6.09 -7.83
CA VAL A 123 -11.11 -6.03 -8.96
C VAL A 123 -9.70 -5.74 -8.45
N LEU A 124 -9.57 -4.78 -7.53
CA LEU A 124 -8.30 -4.40 -6.92
C LEU A 124 -7.75 -5.52 -6.02
N VAL A 125 -8.62 -6.19 -5.26
CA VAL A 125 -8.26 -7.38 -4.45
C VAL A 125 -7.72 -8.49 -5.34
N SER A 126 -8.41 -8.80 -6.45
CA SER A 126 -7.94 -9.83 -7.38
C SER A 126 -6.59 -9.44 -8.02
N ALA A 127 -6.35 -8.15 -8.26
CA ALA A 127 -5.06 -7.68 -8.76
C ALA A 127 -3.94 -7.84 -7.71
N LEU A 128 -4.21 -7.50 -6.44
CA LEU A 128 -3.30 -7.71 -5.31
C LEU A 128 -2.90 -9.19 -5.19
N GLU A 129 -3.89 -10.08 -5.15
CA GLU A 129 -3.67 -11.52 -5.07
C GLU A 129 -2.80 -12.04 -6.23
N ARG A 130 -3.04 -11.58 -7.45
CA ARG A 130 -2.21 -11.96 -8.60
C ARG A 130 -0.79 -11.41 -8.49
N SER A 131 -0.61 -10.19 -7.98
CA SER A 131 0.72 -9.59 -7.83
C SER A 131 1.60 -10.37 -6.83
N PHE A 132 1.02 -10.96 -5.80
CA PHE A 132 1.75 -11.65 -4.73
C PHE A 132 1.61 -13.18 -4.75
N GLY A 133 0.65 -13.74 -5.50
CA GLY A 133 0.32 -15.17 -5.56
C GLY A 133 1.07 -15.97 -6.63
N GLN A 134 1.94 -15.35 -7.44
CA GLN A 134 2.65 -16.06 -8.53
C GLN A 134 3.88 -16.87 -8.07
N GLY A 135 4.13 -17.00 -6.76
CA GLY A 135 5.26 -17.77 -6.23
C GLY A 135 5.14 -19.30 -6.33
N GLU A 136 3.97 -19.87 -6.65
CA GLU A 136 3.75 -21.33 -6.64
C GLU A 136 3.59 -21.98 -8.02
N ARG A 137 3.63 -21.24 -9.15
CA ARG A 137 3.38 -21.82 -10.48
C ARG A 137 4.60 -22.12 -11.36
N ASP A 138 5.82 -21.78 -10.93
CA ASP A 138 7.05 -22.06 -11.70
C ASP A 138 7.83 -23.30 -11.20
N GLY A 139 7.13 -24.24 -10.55
CA GLY A 139 7.73 -25.47 -10.01
C GLY A 139 7.29 -26.79 -10.65
N ARG A 140 6.52 -26.79 -11.75
CA ARG A 140 6.02 -28.04 -12.34
C ARG A 140 6.02 -28.04 -13.88
N THR A 141 7.21 -28.01 -14.45
CA THR A 141 7.49 -28.61 -15.76
C THR A 141 8.86 -29.26 -15.74
N ALA A 142 8.90 -30.51 -15.27
CA ALA A 142 9.95 -31.48 -15.57
C ALA A 142 9.41 -32.87 -15.23
N GLY A 143 9.34 -33.76 -16.23
CA GLY A 143 8.95 -35.15 -16.10
C GLY A 143 7.92 -35.56 -17.14
#